data_AF-A0A2I0QCY7-F1
#
_entry.id   AF-A0A2I0QCY7-F1
#
_cell.length_a   1.000
_cell.length_b   1.000
_cell.length_c   1.000
_cell.angle_alpha   90.00
_cell.angle_beta   90.00
_cell.angle_gamma   90.00
#
_symmetry.space_group_name_H-M   'P 1'
#
loop_
_entity.id
_entity.type
_entity.pdbx_description
1 polymer ?
#
loop_
_entity_poly.entity_id
_entity_poly.type
_entity_poly.pdbx_seq_one_letter_code
_entity_poly.pdbx_strand_id
1 'polypeptide(L)'
;MDIPEEISNKIKKLNKKDKEKFLENYKKALIDPGEAIGTVAAQSIGEPGTQMTLRTFHYAGVAELAVPLGLPRLIEIIDAKKSPKNAMMDIYLDEKHRKTKELAKKVAERLEEKFLCDLCNISFDPEEKTLIMVTENKEARKTIKASAKSRELIFDKETNTITIKEKSLIKLKKLRDLLEKKRLIGVKGIKRCFIRKKEKTNDDDYEGFMLLAEGSNLKTVMGIKGVDPTRTTTNDIFQIYENLGVEAARNAIITESKKVLDDQKIEVDIRHNMLVADQMTVTGAIRSVGRHGISGKKGSVLARAAFEETEKHILTAAIMSETDPLIGVVENIIVGLPIPMGTGTVELRYSPKK
;
A
#
# COMPACT_ATOMS: atom_id res chain seq x y z
N MET A 1 -28.52 13.35 17.57
CA MET A 1 -28.46 13.68 16.12
C MET A 1 -27.01 14.03 15.86
N ASP A 2 -26.29 13.13 15.23
CA ASP A 2 -24.84 13.21 15.06
C ASP A 2 -24.49 14.12 13.87
N ILE A 3 -24.78 15.41 14.07
CA ILE A 3 -24.33 16.48 13.19
C ILE A 3 -22.88 16.78 13.62
N PRO A 4 -21.88 16.65 12.72
CA PRO A 4 -20.49 16.97 13.03
C PRO A 4 -20.35 18.38 13.65
N GLU A 5 -19.50 18.51 14.67
CA GLU A 5 -19.41 19.73 15.49
C GLU A 5 -19.11 21.00 14.67
N GLU A 6 -18.32 20.86 13.59
CA GLU A 6 -18.04 21.93 12.63
C GLU A 6 -19.29 22.50 11.97
N ILE A 7 -20.22 21.61 11.60
CA ILE A 7 -21.50 21.99 10.98
C ILE A 7 -22.43 22.58 12.04
N SER A 8 -22.45 22.02 13.26
CA SER A 8 -23.17 22.58 14.42
C SER A 8 -22.80 24.05 14.68
N ASN A 9 -21.51 24.38 14.61
CA ASN A 9 -21.03 25.75 14.79
C ASN A 9 -21.41 26.70 13.64
N LYS A 10 -21.50 26.21 12.39
CA LYS A 10 -22.04 26.97 11.26
C LYS A 10 -23.57 27.16 11.39
N ILE A 11 -24.32 26.12 11.80
CA ILE A 11 -25.77 26.17 12.05
C ILE A 11 -26.12 27.18 13.15
N LYS A 12 -25.32 27.32 14.20
CA LYS A 12 -25.57 28.31 15.27
C LYS A 12 -25.66 29.74 14.74
N LYS A 13 -24.88 30.10 13.71
CA LYS A 13 -24.82 31.46 13.13
C LYS A 13 -25.94 31.82 12.13
N LEU A 14 -26.76 30.86 11.70
CA LEU A 14 -27.84 31.09 10.71
C LEU A 14 -29.12 31.70 11.32
N ASN A 15 -30.01 32.25 10.50
CA ASN A 15 -31.36 32.66 10.91
C ASN A 15 -32.27 31.45 11.17
N LYS A 16 -33.32 31.60 11.99
CA LYS A 16 -34.25 30.49 12.32
C LYS A 16 -34.80 29.76 11.08
N LYS A 17 -35.31 30.51 10.09
CA LYS A 17 -35.87 29.92 8.84
C LYS A 17 -34.83 29.13 8.04
N ASP A 18 -33.60 29.60 7.98
CA ASP A 18 -32.52 28.92 7.24
C ASP A 18 -32.08 27.64 7.95
N LYS A 19 -32.12 27.60 9.29
CA LYS A 19 -31.90 26.38 10.08
C LYS A 19 -32.99 25.33 9.84
N GLU A 20 -34.25 25.74 9.80
CA GLU A 20 -35.38 24.85 9.52
C GLU A 20 -35.26 24.24 8.11
N LYS A 21 -34.99 25.08 7.09
CA LYS A 21 -34.76 24.62 5.71
C LYS A 21 -33.53 23.72 5.58
N PHE A 22 -32.44 24.02 6.31
CA PHE A 22 -31.25 23.17 6.36
C PHE A 22 -31.56 21.80 7.00
N LEU A 23 -32.29 21.77 8.12
CA LEU A 23 -32.68 20.53 8.80
C LEU A 23 -33.63 19.68 7.94
N GLU A 24 -34.54 20.30 7.20
CA GLU A 24 -35.40 19.61 6.24
C GLU A 24 -34.58 18.99 5.09
N ASN A 25 -33.67 19.77 4.49
CA ASN A 25 -32.78 19.28 3.43
C ASN A 25 -31.84 18.16 3.94
N TYR A 26 -31.31 18.28 5.15
CA TYR A 26 -30.46 17.25 5.75
C TYR A 26 -31.22 15.94 5.96
N LYS A 27 -32.46 15.99 6.47
CA LYS A 27 -33.32 14.80 6.59
C LYS A 27 -33.62 14.15 5.24
N LYS A 28 -33.82 14.94 4.18
CA LYS A 28 -34.01 14.45 2.80
C LYS A 28 -32.73 13.94 2.13
N ALA A 29 -31.56 14.21 2.72
CA ALA A 29 -30.26 13.77 2.21
C ALA A 29 -29.69 12.55 2.98
N LEU A 30 -30.44 12.00 3.94
CA LEU A 30 -30.15 10.69 4.52
C LEU A 30 -30.48 9.60 3.49
N ILE A 31 -29.72 8.50 3.53
CA ILE A 31 -29.97 7.34 2.68
C ILE A 31 -31.19 6.56 3.16
N ASP A 32 -32.00 6.08 2.22
CA ASP A 32 -33.17 5.24 2.53
C ASP A 32 -32.74 3.84 3.04
N PRO A 33 -33.42 3.30 4.07
CA PRO A 33 -33.11 1.97 4.60
C PRO A 33 -33.48 0.87 3.61
N GLY A 34 -32.60 -0.12 3.45
CA GLY A 34 -32.76 -1.23 2.50
C GLY A 34 -32.05 -1.03 1.15
N GLU A 35 -31.43 0.14 0.92
CA GLU A 35 -30.71 0.45 -0.32
C GLU A 35 -29.49 -0.46 -0.54
N ALA A 36 -29.22 -0.80 -1.81
CA ALA A 36 -28.25 -1.80 -2.23
C ALA A 36 -26.80 -1.27 -2.27
N ILE A 37 -26.34 -0.60 -1.21
CA ILE A 37 -25.08 0.17 -1.19
C ILE A 37 -23.85 -0.60 -1.66
N GLY A 38 -23.77 -1.90 -1.38
CA GLY A 38 -22.65 -2.74 -1.82
C GLY A 38 -22.60 -2.94 -3.33
N THR A 39 -23.77 -3.11 -3.97
CA THR A 39 -23.90 -3.25 -5.42
C THR A 39 -23.57 -1.93 -6.11
N VAL A 40 -24.14 -0.82 -5.62
CA VAL A 40 -23.88 0.53 -6.16
C VAL A 40 -22.40 0.89 -6.03
N ALA A 41 -21.79 0.69 -4.85
CA ALA A 41 -20.36 0.94 -4.66
C ALA A 41 -19.46 0.09 -5.58
N ALA A 42 -19.78 -1.19 -5.76
CA ALA A 42 -19.05 -2.06 -6.67
C ALA A 42 -19.15 -1.60 -8.13
N GLN A 43 -20.34 -1.14 -8.56
CA GLN A 43 -20.54 -0.57 -9.89
C GLN A 43 -19.78 0.75 -10.07
N SER A 44 -19.91 1.70 -9.13
CA SER A 44 -19.26 3.02 -9.20
C SER A 44 -17.72 2.95 -9.16
N ILE A 45 -17.14 1.93 -8.51
CA ILE A 45 -15.68 1.69 -8.53
C ILE A 45 -15.26 0.92 -9.80
N GLY A 46 -16.12 0.02 -10.31
CA GLY A 46 -15.83 -0.83 -11.47
C GLY A 46 -15.97 -0.15 -12.84
N GLU A 47 -17.01 0.68 -13.03
CA GLU A 47 -17.28 1.41 -14.27
C GLU A 47 -16.05 2.23 -14.77
N PRO A 48 -15.38 3.03 -13.92
CA PRO A 48 -14.11 3.68 -14.22
C PRO A 48 -13.04 2.80 -14.86
N GLY A 49 -12.94 1.53 -14.50
CA GLY A 49 -11.86 0.64 -14.94
C GLY A 49 -11.76 0.51 -16.46
N THR A 50 -12.92 0.51 -17.13
CA THR A 50 -12.99 0.51 -18.61
C THR A 50 -12.29 1.73 -19.21
N GLN A 51 -12.48 2.92 -18.62
CA GLN A 51 -11.91 4.19 -19.08
C GLN A 51 -10.42 4.34 -18.69
N MET A 52 -10.06 3.91 -17.48
CA MET A 52 -8.68 3.95 -16.97
C MET A 52 -7.71 3.16 -17.85
N THR A 53 -8.16 2.03 -18.40
CA THR A 53 -7.37 1.16 -19.26
C THR A 53 -6.85 1.88 -20.52
N LEU A 54 -7.63 2.84 -21.05
CA LEU A 54 -7.25 3.65 -22.22
C LEU A 54 -6.38 4.86 -21.84
N ARG A 55 -6.67 5.53 -20.71
CA ARG A 55 -5.95 6.77 -20.30
C ARG A 55 -4.52 6.52 -19.81
N THR A 56 -4.26 5.36 -19.19
CA THR A 56 -2.97 5.07 -18.52
C THR A 56 -1.77 5.14 -19.48
N PHE A 57 -1.93 4.74 -20.75
CA PHE A 57 -0.84 4.70 -21.73
C PHE A 57 -0.36 6.07 -22.21
N HIS A 58 -1.22 7.10 -22.19
CA HIS A 58 -0.86 8.44 -22.67
C HIS A 58 -0.06 9.25 -21.64
N TYR A 59 -0.26 9.01 -20.34
CA TYR A 59 0.46 9.72 -19.26
C TYR A 59 1.83 9.10 -18.90
N ALA A 60 2.10 7.87 -19.32
CA ALA A 60 3.34 7.14 -19.02
C ALA A 60 4.61 7.83 -19.57
N GLY A 61 4.49 8.77 -20.51
CA GLY A 61 5.62 9.52 -21.08
C GLY A 61 6.07 10.75 -20.28
N VAL A 62 5.34 11.17 -19.23
CA VAL A 62 5.60 12.45 -18.52
C VAL A 62 5.97 12.25 -17.05
N ALA A 63 5.66 11.10 -16.45
CA ALA A 63 6.05 10.79 -15.09
C ALA A 63 7.48 10.24 -15.03
N GLU A 64 8.46 11.05 -14.61
CA GLU A 64 9.86 10.63 -14.38
C GLU A 64 10.02 9.54 -13.30
N LEU A 65 8.96 9.27 -12.52
CA LEU A 65 8.94 8.28 -11.45
C LEU A 65 8.04 7.11 -11.86
N ALA A 66 8.53 5.88 -11.63
CA ALA A 66 7.85 4.62 -11.97
C ALA A 66 6.66 4.30 -11.04
N VAL A 67 5.77 5.25 -10.82
CA VAL A 67 4.54 5.08 -10.04
C VAL A 67 3.67 4.03 -10.75
N PRO A 68 3.10 3.04 -10.04
CA PRO A 68 2.11 2.15 -10.63
C PRO A 68 0.82 2.94 -10.89
N LEU A 69 0.63 3.39 -12.13
CA LEU A 69 -0.48 4.25 -12.53
C LEU A 69 -1.71 3.44 -12.96
N GLY A 70 -2.90 4.00 -12.70
CA GLY A 70 -4.17 3.54 -13.26
C GLY A 70 -4.72 2.23 -12.70
N LEU A 71 -5.55 1.55 -13.50
CA LEU A 71 -6.32 0.36 -13.08
C LEU A 71 -5.47 -0.78 -12.49
N PRO A 72 -4.27 -1.14 -13.01
CA PRO A 72 -3.47 -2.21 -12.43
C PRO A 72 -3.12 -1.99 -10.96
N ARG A 73 -2.98 -0.73 -10.54
CA ARG A 73 -2.72 -0.38 -9.14
C ARG A 73 -3.96 -0.57 -8.28
N LEU A 74 -5.14 -0.16 -8.77
CA LEU A 74 -6.41 -0.37 -8.08
C LEU A 74 -6.69 -1.87 -7.86
N ILE A 75 -6.39 -2.71 -8.86
CA ILE A 75 -6.45 -4.18 -8.74
C ILE A 75 -5.50 -4.69 -7.66
N GLU A 76 -4.22 -4.27 -7.63
CA GLU A 76 -3.27 -4.71 -6.59
C GLU A 76 -3.72 -4.37 -5.16
N ILE A 77 -4.47 -3.27 -4.98
CA ILE A 77 -5.07 -2.86 -3.70
C ILE A 77 -6.24 -3.79 -3.35
N ILE A 78 -7.23 -3.92 -4.25
CA ILE A 78 -8.45 -4.71 -4.05
C ILE A 78 -8.17 -6.21 -3.85
N ASP A 79 -7.16 -6.74 -4.54
CA ASP A 79 -6.69 -8.12 -4.36
C ASP A 79 -5.80 -8.33 -3.13
N ALA A 80 -5.58 -7.29 -2.30
CA ALA A 80 -4.76 -7.33 -1.09
C ALA A 80 -3.41 -8.04 -1.35
N LYS A 81 -2.67 -7.56 -2.35
CA LYS A 81 -1.41 -8.18 -2.75
C LYS A 81 -0.28 -7.90 -1.75
N LYS A 82 0.30 -8.97 -1.19
CA LYS A 82 1.37 -8.90 -0.15
C LYS A 82 2.62 -8.10 -0.53
N SER A 83 2.93 -7.98 -1.82
CA SER A 83 4.06 -7.19 -2.31
C SER A 83 3.66 -6.47 -3.60
N PRO A 84 3.49 -5.13 -3.57
CA PRO A 84 3.20 -4.36 -4.78
C PRO A 84 4.43 -4.36 -5.70
N LYS A 85 4.21 -4.32 -7.03
CA LYS A 85 5.33 -4.36 -7.99
C LYS A 85 6.28 -3.17 -7.83
N ASN A 86 5.71 -1.98 -7.67
CA ASN A 86 6.44 -0.72 -7.54
C ASN A 86 6.15 -0.13 -6.15
N ALA A 87 6.78 -0.71 -5.14
CA ALA A 87 6.74 -0.18 -3.79
C ALA A 87 7.39 1.21 -3.72
N MET A 88 6.75 2.14 -3.00
CA MET A 88 7.22 3.50 -2.78
C MET A 88 6.86 3.97 -1.38
N MET A 89 7.61 4.97 -0.90
CA MET A 89 7.42 5.52 0.44
C MET A 89 7.73 7.01 0.45
N ASP A 90 6.78 7.78 0.98
CA ASP A 90 6.83 9.24 1.11
C ASP A 90 7.37 9.54 2.51
N ILE A 91 8.66 9.87 2.59
CA ILE A 91 9.39 10.09 3.84
C ILE A 91 9.39 11.58 4.17
N TYR A 92 8.74 11.92 5.29
CA TYR A 92 8.69 13.27 5.82
C TYR A 92 9.90 13.49 6.75
N LEU A 93 10.38 14.74 6.84
CA LEU A 93 11.58 15.09 7.62
C LEU A 93 11.22 15.96 8.83
N ASP A 94 11.94 15.76 9.93
CA ASP A 94 11.81 16.59 11.15
C ASP A 94 12.01 18.07 10.82
N GLU A 95 11.35 18.97 11.56
CA GLU A 95 11.43 20.43 11.43
C GLU A 95 12.85 21.01 11.26
N LYS A 96 13.85 20.36 11.87
CA LYS A 96 15.27 20.71 11.81
C LYS A 96 15.94 20.34 10.48
N HIS A 97 15.60 19.20 9.88
CA HIS A 97 16.19 18.69 8.64
C HIS A 97 15.44 19.15 7.39
N ARG A 98 14.14 19.40 7.58
CA ARG A 98 13.10 19.86 6.63
C ARG A 98 13.39 21.18 5.90
N LYS A 99 14.20 22.08 6.47
CA LYS A 99 14.53 23.41 5.92
C LYS A 99 15.79 23.44 5.03
N THR A 100 16.70 22.48 5.16
CA THR A 100 18.04 22.54 4.53
C THR A 100 18.28 21.38 3.58
N LYS A 101 18.49 21.68 2.30
CA LYS A 101 18.71 20.67 1.23
C LYS A 101 19.87 19.71 1.54
N GLU A 102 20.94 20.20 2.17
CA GLU A 102 22.09 19.38 2.57
C GLU A 102 21.78 18.37 3.67
N LEU A 103 20.92 18.73 4.63
CA LEU A 103 20.49 17.83 5.70
C LEU A 103 19.56 16.75 5.15
N ALA A 104 18.62 17.12 4.27
CA ALA A 104 17.82 16.16 3.52
C ALA A 104 18.68 15.18 2.71
N LYS A 105 19.74 15.67 2.03
CA LYS A 105 20.69 14.82 1.30
C LYS A 105 21.43 13.84 2.22
N LYS A 106 21.90 14.28 3.38
CA LYS A 106 22.55 13.42 4.40
C LYS A 106 21.61 12.35 4.96
N VAL A 107 20.30 12.60 5.01
CA VAL A 107 19.30 11.58 5.39
C VAL A 107 19.05 10.61 4.23
N ALA A 108 18.91 11.10 2.99
CA ALA A 108 18.78 10.26 1.79
C ALA A 108 19.96 9.29 1.61
N GLU A 109 21.20 9.78 1.74
CA GLU A 109 22.42 8.96 1.64
C GLU A 109 22.51 7.84 2.70
N ARG A 110 21.81 7.98 3.83
CA ARG A 110 21.69 6.95 4.88
C ARG A 110 20.57 5.94 4.66
N LEU A 111 19.58 6.30 3.83
CA LEU A 111 18.42 5.46 3.52
C LEU A 111 18.72 4.53 2.34
N GLU A 112 19.38 5.04 1.30
CA GLU A 112 19.76 4.30 0.09
C GLU A 112 20.56 3.04 0.39
N GLU A 113 20.03 1.88 0.00
CA GLU A 113 20.71 0.59 0.03
C GLU A 113 21.82 0.57 -1.01
N LYS A 114 23.08 0.58 -0.55
CA LYS A 114 24.26 0.48 -1.42
C LYS A 114 24.91 -0.87 -1.20
N PHE A 115 25.01 -1.66 -2.26
CA PHE A 115 25.75 -2.92 -2.26
C PHE A 115 27.24 -2.65 -2.51
N LEU A 116 28.08 -3.64 -2.20
CA LEU A 116 29.49 -3.57 -2.58
C LEU A 116 29.65 -3.47 -4.11
N CYS A 117 28.80 -4.12 -4.92
CA CYS A 117 28.83 -4.00 -6.38
C CYS A 117 28.67 -2.56 -6.91
N ASP A 118 27.84 -1.73 -6.28
CA ASP A 118 27.58 -0.36 -6.73
C ASP A 118 28.75 0.60 -6.45
N LEU A 119 29.70 0.18 -5.61
CA LEU A 119 30.80 0.98 -5.09
C LEU A 119 32.19 0.36 -5.34
N CYS A 120 32.26 -0.84 -5.91
CA CYS A 120 33.47 -1.60 -6.13
C CYS A 120 33.45 -2.30 -7.49
N ASN A 121 34.42 -1.99 -8.36
CA ASN A 121 34.75 -2.90 -9.45
C ASN A 121 35.47 -4.11 -8.85
N ILE A 122 34.83 -5.28 -8.91
CA ILE A 122 35.39 -6.56 -8.48
C ILE A 122 35.96 -7.25 -9.72
N SER A 123 37.27 -7.15 -9.93
CA SER A 123 37.97 -7.98 -10.92
C SER A 123 38.45 -9.28 -10.29
N PHE A 124 38.39 -10.35 -11.08
CA PHE A 124 38.79 -11.70 -10.69
C PHE A 124 39.76 -12.22 -11.73
N ASP A 125 40.99 -12.49 -11.30
CA ASP A 125 42.04 -13.04 -12.16
C ASP A 125 42.15 -14.56 -11.90
N PRO A 126 41.75 -15.42 -12.86
CA PRO A 126 41.70 -16.86 -12.64
C PRO A 126 43.08 -17.48 -12.38
N GLU A 127 44.13 -16.87 -12.94
CA GLU A 127 45.51 -17.37 -12.94
C GLU A 127 46.23 -17.06 -11.62
N GLU A 128 46.18 -15.80 -11.18
CA GLU A 128 46.77 -15.30 -9.92
C GLU A 128 46.02 -15.78 -8.65
N LYS A 129 44.78 -16.27 -8.79
CA LYS A 129 43.85 -16.58 -7.68
C LYS A 129 43.62 -15.37 -6.76
N THR A 130 43.61 -14.19 -7.36
CA THR A 130 43.37 -12.89 -6.74
C THR A 130 41.93 -12.43 -6.99
N LEU A 131 41.36 -11.78 -5.98
CA LEU A 131 40.14 -11.00 -6.11
C LEU A 131 40.52 -9.56 -5.75
N ILE A 132 40.53 -8.69 -6.75
CA ILE A 132 40.91 -7.29 -6.63
C ILE A 132 39.63 -6.45 -6.51
N MET A 133 39.54 -5.65 -5.46
CA MET A 133 38.44 -4.70 -5.25
C MET A 133 38.98 -3.28 -5.21
N VAL A 134 38.63 -2.46 -6.20
CA VAL A 134 38.91 -1.01 -6.17
C VAL A 134 37.82 -0.33 -5.33
N THR A 135 38.19 0.41 -4.28
CA THR A 135 37.21 1.08 -3.38
C THR A 135 37.58 2.49 -2.97
N GLU A 136 36.84 3.47 -3.48
CA GLU A 136 37.02 4.88 -3.12
C GLU A 136 36.49 5.21 -1.70
N ASN A 137 35.46 4.52 -1.23
CA ASN A 137 34.77 4.89 0.02
C ASN A 137 35.40 4.28 1.30
N LYS A 138 35.60 5.10 2.34
CA LYS A 138 36.18 4.72 3.64
C LYS A 138 35.35 3.67 4.41
N GLU A 139 34.04 3.59 4.17
CA GLU A 139 33.17 2.63 4.86
C GLU A 139 33.20 1.24 4.19
N ALA A 140 33.37 1.17 2.86
CA ALA A 140 33.66 -0.07 2.13
C ALA A 140 34.92 -0.75 2.66
N ARG A 141 35.96 0.03 2.95
CA ARG A 141 37.22 -0.49 3.52
C ARG A 141 37.03 -1.10 4.92
N LYS A 142 36.08 -0.61 5.72
CA LYS A 142 35.78 -1.19 7.05
C LYS A 142 34.99 -2.50 6.94
N THR A 143 33.97 -2.57 6.07
CA THR A 143 33.19 -3.79 5.87
C THR A 143 34.00 -4.90 5.18
N ILE A 144 34.89 -4.56 4.25
CA ILE A 144 35.83 -5.52 3.63
C ILE A 144 36.82 -6.05 4.69
N LYS A 145 37.46 -5.17 5.48
CA LYS A 145 38.35 -5.59 6.60
C LYS A 145 37.64 -6.47 7.63
N ALA A 146 36.39 -6.17 7.96
CA ALA A 146 35.60 -7.00 8.89
C ALA A 146 35.21 -8.37 8.30
N SER A 147 35.08 -8.47 6.97
CA SER A 147 34.77 -9.73 6.26
C SER A 147 35.99 -10.63 6.07
N ALA A 148 37.18 -10.04 6.00
CA ALA A 148 38.43 -10.72 5.73
C ALA A 148 39.29 -10.99 7.00
N LYS A 149 38.65 -11.14 8.17
CA LYS A 149 39.28 -11.47 9.47
C LYS A 149 40.06 -12.80 9.54
N SER A 150 40.28 -13.48 8.42
CA SER A 150 40.89 -14.82 8.35
C SER A 150 41.76 -15.06 7.12
N ARG A 151 42.16 -14.02 6.37
CA ARG A 151 42.86 -14.16 5.07
C ARG A 151 43.89 -13.06 4.85
N GLU A 152 44.91 -13.37 4.06
CA GLU A 152 45.94 -12.41 3.64
C GLU A 152 45.31 -11.31 2.78
N LEU A 153 45.49 -10.07 3.24
CA LEU A 153 45.04 -8.84 2.59
C LEU A 153 46.26 -8.04 2.19
N ILE A 154 46.50 -7.90 0.89
CA ILE A 154 47.47 -6.95 0.37
C ILE A 154 46.72 -5.64 0.10
N PHE A 155 47.21 -4.55 0.69
CA PHE A 155 46.63 -3.21 0.59
C PHE A 155 47.63 -2.25 -0.05
N ASP A 156 47.38 -1.81 -1.29
CA ASP A 156 48.11 -0.71 -1.88
C ASP A 156 47.45 0.64 -1.54
N LYS A 157 48.27 1.58 -1.06
CA LYS A 157 47.80 2.90 -0.63
C LYS A 157 47.57 3.87 -1.79
N GLU A 158 48.16 3.61 -2.95
CA GLU A 158 48.14 4.54 -4.09
C GLU A 158 46.96 4.29 -5.04
N THR A 159 46.51 3.04 -5.18
CA THR A 159 45.46 2.64 -6.14
C THR A 159 44.13 2.26 -5.49
N ASN A 160 44.02 2.33 -4.16
CA ASN A 160 42.81 1.97 -3.39
C ASN A 160 42.29 0.54 -3.67
N THR A 161 43.19 -0.36 -4.06
CA THR A 161 42.92 -1.77 -4.31
C THR A 161 43.02 -2.59 -3.03
N ILE A 162 42.13 -3.57 -2.90
CA ILE A 162 42.22 -4.62 -1.88
C ILE A 162 42.32 -5.94 -2.61
N THR A 163 43.48 -6.59 -2.50
CA THR A 163 43.74 -7.86 -3.15
C THR A 163 43.62 -8.98 -2.11
N ILE A 164 42.59 -9.82 -2.26
CA ILE A 164 42.40 -11.03 -1.45
C ILE A 164 43.01 -12.21 -2.24
N LYS A 165 44.03 -12.86 -1.69
CA LYS A 165 44.56 -14.14 -2.20
C LYS A 165 43.94 -15.30 -1.42
N GLU A 166 43.53 -16.37 -2.12
CA GLU A 166 43.09 -17.61 -1.46
C GLU A 166 43.47 -18.86 -2.27
N LYS A 167 43.76 -19.97 -1.56
CA LYS A 167 44.29 -21.20 -2.17
C LYS A 167 43.26 -22.04 -2.96
N SER A 168 41.96 -21.74 -2.89
CA SER A 168 40.91 -22.55 -3.54
C SER A 168 39.84 -21.73 -4.26
N LEU A 169 39.70 -21.96 -5.57
CA LEU A 169 38.76 -21.28 -6.49
C LEU A 169 37.29 -21.33 -6.01
N ILE A 170 36.85 -22.45 -5.43
CA ILE A 170 35.46 -22.62 -4.95
C ILE A 170 35.16 -21.66 -3.78
N LYS A 171 36.13 -21.42 -2.88
CA LYS A 171 35.97 -20.50 -1.76
C LYS A 171 36.10 -19.04 -2.21
N LEU A 172 36.93 -18.74 -3.22
CA LEU A 172 36.96 -17.42 -3.86
C LEU A 172 35.62 -17.10 -4.54
N LYS A 173 35.05 -18.03 -5.30
CA LYS A 173 33.74 -17.83 -5.93
C LYS A 173 32.63 -17.64 -4.89
N LYS A 174 32.57 -18.49 -3.85
CA LYS A 174 31.61 -18.30 -2.74
C LYS A 174 31.83 -16.99 -1.98
N LEU A 175 33.07 -16.54 -1.79
CA LEU A 175 33.34 -15.27 -1.11
C LEU A 175 33.04 -14.07 -2.01
N ARG A 176 33.23 -14.17 -3.33
CA ARG A 176 32.73 -13.22 -4.32
C ARG A 176 31.21 -13.11 -4.23
N ASP A 177 30.47 -14.22 -4.37
CA ASP A 177 29.00 -14.23 -4.29
C ASP A 177 28.48 -13.65 -2.96
N LEU A 178 29.23 -13.83 -1.87
CA LEU A 178 28.90 -13.32 -0.54
C LEU A 178 29.24 -11.83 -0.39
N LEU A 179 30.34 -11.35 -0.98
CA LEU A 179 30.69 -9.92 -1.03
C LEU A 179 29.76 -9.14 -1.94
N GLU A 180 29.42 -9.66 -3.12
CA GLU A 180 28.44 -9.05 -4.04
C GLU A 180 27.08 -8.84 -3.34
N LYS A 181 26.64 -9.82 -2.55
CA LYS A 181 25.39 -9.75 -1.77
C LYS A 181 25.52 -9.00 -0.45
N LYS A 182 26.71 -8.56 -0.05
CA LYS A 182 26.93 -7.89 1.24
C LYS A 182 26.60 -6.40 1.12
N ARG A 183 25.54 -6.02 1.82
CA ARG A 183 25.08 -4.64 1.98
C ARG A 183 26.11 -3.82 2.74
N LEU A 184 26.32 -2.58 2.29
CA LEU A 184 27.35 -1.70 2.82
C LEU A 184 26.76 -0.65 3.75
N ILE A 185 25.77 0.10 3.26
CA ILE A 185 25.04 1.18 3.94
C ILE A 185 23.57 1.07 3.50
N GLY A 186 22.64 1.61 4.28
CA GLY A 186 21.25 1.79 3.88
C GLY A 186 20.26 0.82 4.50
N VAL A 187 18.98 1.12 4.28
CA VAL A 187 17.84 0.32 4.73
C VAL A 187 17.58 -0.82 3.75
N LYS A 188 17.20 -2.01 4.25
CA LYS A 188 16.91 -3.15 3.37
C LYS A 188 15.69 -2.84 2.49
N GLY A 189 15.82 -2.93 1.18
CA GLY A 189 14.72 -2.79 0.23
C GLY A 189 14.45 -1.36 -0.25
N ILE A 190 15.29 -0.36 0.10
CA ILE A 190 15.20 1.01 -0.45
C ILE A 190 16.31 1.19 -1.48
N LYS A 191 15.97 1.20 -2.77
CA LYS A 191 16.97 1.27 -3.84
C LYS A 191 17.54 2.68 -4.02
N ARG A 192 16.67 3.69 -4.06
CA ARG A 192 16.99 5.09 -4.43
C ARG A 192 16.11 6.08 -3.67
N CYS A 193 16.62 7.26 -3.36
CA CYS A 193 15.88 8.32 -2.69
C CYS A 193 15.94 9.64 -3.47
N PHE A 194 14.79 10.13 -3.93
CA PHE A 194 14.67 11.42 -4.63
C PHE A 194 14.24 12.52 -3.66
N ILE A 195 14.84 13.71 -3.75
CA ILE A 195 14.47 14.85 -2.90
C ILE A 195 13.44 15.71 -3.63
N ARG A 196 12.22 15.81 -3.10
CA ARG A 196 11.16 16.70 -3.59
C ARG A 196 10.92 17.84 -2.60
N LYS A 197 10.69 19.05 -3.09
CA LYS A 197 10.18 20.16 -2.26
C LYS A 197 8.66 20.13 -2.33
N LYS A 198 7.97 20.11 -1.20
CA LYS A 198 6.52 20.31 -1.10
C LYS A 198 6.26 21.74 -0.65
N GLU A 199 5.40 22.44 -1.39
CA GLU A 199 4.94 23.78 -1.06
C GLU A 199 3.61 23.70 -0.30
N LYS A 200 3.28 24.72 0.50
CA LYS A 200 2.05 24.74 1.28
C LYS A 200 0.84 24.64 0.35
N THR A 201 0.03 23.63 0.60
CA THR A 201 -1.35 23.56 0.11
C THR A 201 -2.24 23.94 1.29
N ASN A 202 -3.43 24.52 1.06
CA ASN A 202 -4.23 25.11 2.14
C ASN A 202 -4.64 24.13 3.27
N ASP A 203 -4.62 22.82 3.01
CA ASP A 203 -4.93 21.77 3.99
C ASP A 203 -3.68 21.14 4.67
N ASP A 204 -2.47 21.59 4.31
CA ASP A 204 -1.22 20.88 4.62
C ASP A 204 -0.13 21.84 5.10
N ASP A 205 0.06 21.92 6.43
CA ASP A 205 1.11 22.74 7.09
C ASP A 205 2.56 22.34 6.71
N TYR A 206 2.73 21.32 5.87
CA TYR A 206 4.02 20.78 5.48
C TYR A 206 4.74 21.62 4.39
N GLU A 207 5.36 22.75 4.79
CA GLU A 207 6.32 23.51 3.98
C GLU A 207 7.78 23.00 4.06
N GLY A 208 8.33 22.34 3.03
CA GLY A 208 9.75 21.92 3.07
C GLY A 208 10.14 20.74 2.19
N PHE A 209 11.35 20.20 2.41
CA PHE A 209 11.85 19.03 1.70
C PHE A 209 11.23 17.72 2.21
N MET A 210 11.02 16.78 1.29
CA MET A 210 10.52 15.42 1.47
C MET A 210 11.42 14.47 0.67
N LEU A 211 11.55 13.21 1.10
CA LEU A 211 12.23 12.18 0.31
C LEU A 211 11.20 11.20 -0.25
N LEU A 212 11.26 10.93 -1.55
CA LEU A 212 10.51 9.86 -2.21
C LEU A 212 11.46 8.67 -2.38
N ALA A 213 11.18 7.57 -1.69
CA ALA A 213 11.98 6.36 -1.77
C ALA A 213 11.39 5.34 -2.75
N GLU A 214 12.22 4.79 -3.62
CA GLU A 214 11.90 3.59 -4.40
C GLU A 214 12.11 2.35 -3.50
N GLY A 215 11.01 1.66 -3.19
CA GLY A 215 10.96 0.56 -2.22
C GLY A 215 10.25 0.92 -0.92
N SER A 216 9.91 -0.10 -0.14
CA SER A 216 9.18 0.00 1.14
C SER A 216 9.91 -0.76 2.23
N ASN A 217 10.24 -0.07 3.33
CA ASN A 217 10.63 -0.70 4.60
C ASN A 217 10.35 0.24 5.78
N LEU A 218 9.06 0.47 6.02
CA LEU A 218 8.56 1.48 6.95
C LEU A 218 9.16 1.31 8.36
N LYS A 219 9.35 0.06 8.80
CA LYS A 219 9.76 -0.28 10.18
C LYS A 219 11.12 0.29 10.55
N THR A 220 12.10 0.17 9.66
CA THR A 220 13.45 0.70 9.88
C THR A 220 13.55 2.20 9.61
N VAL A 221 12.70 2.73 8.73
CA VAL A 221 12.75 4.13 8.29
C VAL A 221 12.27 5.07 9.40
N MET A 222 11.17 4.72 10.08
CA MET A 222 10.67 5.46 11.23
C MET A 222 11.66 5.52 12.41
N GLY A 223 12.65 4.63 12.46
CA GLY A 223 13.70 4.61 13.49
C GLY A 223 14.94 5.48 13.16
N ILE A 224 15.00 6.10 11.98
CA ILE A 224 16.17 6.88 11.54
C ILE A 224 16.07 8.33 11.99
N LYS A 225 17.11 8.80 12.69
CA LYS A 225 17.23 10.20 13.14
C LYS A 225 17.17 11.15 11.93
N GLY A 226 16.16 12.02 11.91
CA GLY A 226 15.89 12.99 10.85
C GLY A 226 14.60 12.74 10.06
N VAL A 227 14.01 11.56 10.20
CA VAL A 227 12.70 11.18 9.63
C VAL A 227 11.60 11.46 10.63
N ASP A 228 10.51 12.11 10.19
CA ASP A 228 9.30 12.30 10.98
C ASP A 228 8.44 11.02 10.92
N PRO A 229 8.29 10.27 12.04
CA PRO A 229 7.50 9.04 12.07
C PRO A 229 5.99 9.30 12.05
N THR A 230 5.53 10.53 12.31
CA THR A 230 4.09 10.83 12.41
C THR A 230 3.42 11.04 11.06
N ARG A 231 4.20 11.39 10.02
CA ARG A 231 3.71 11.69 8.67
C ARG A 231 4.23 10.75 7.58
N THR A 232 5.27 9.95 7.85
CA THR A 232 5.87 9.06 6.85
C THR A 232 4.93 7.92 6.48
N THR A 233 4.60 7.80 5.19
CA THR A 233 3.65 6.82 4.64
C THR A 233 4.27 5.98 3.52
N THR A 234 3.67 4.83 3.22
CA THR A 234 4.07 3.97 2.10
C THR A 234 2.86 3.48 1.33
N ASN A 235 3.06 3.14 0.06
CA ASN A 235 2.04 2.51 -0.75
C ASN A 235 1.92 0.98 -0.48
N ASP A 236 2.77 0.43 0.38
CA ASP A 236 2.76 -0.97 0.81
C ASP A 236 1.82 -1.17 2.02
N ILE A 237 0.58 -1.55 1.73
CA ILE A 237 -0.51 -1.65 2.72
C ILE A 237 -0.22 -2.72 3.77
N PHE A 238 0.50 -3.80 3.42
CA PHE A 238 0.87 -4.84 4.39
C PHE A 238 1.91 -4.35 5.39
N GLN A 239 2.87 -3.52 4.97
CA GLN A 239 3.81 -2.90 5.91
C GLN A 239 3.14 -1.89 6.86
N ILE A 240 2.10 -1.18 6.38
CA ILE A 240 1.29 -0.33 7.25
C ILE A 240 0.53 -1.19 8.26
N TYR A 241 -0.10 -2.29 7.82
CA TYR A 241 -0.81 -3.22 8.70
C TYR A 241 0.11 -3.84 9.77
N GLU A 242 1.30 -4.32 9.40
CA GLU A 242 2.25 -4.96 10.33
C GLU A 242 2.87 -3.98 11.34
N ASN A 243 2.98 -2.69 11.00
CA ASN A 243 3.66 -1.70 11.84
C ASN A 243 2.70 -0.77 12.62
N LEU A 244 1.59 -0.37 12.00
CA LEU A 244 0.65 0.66 12.50
C LEU A 244 -0.75 0.09 12.79
N GLY A 245 -1.04 -1.14 12.34
CA GLY A 245 -2.26 -1.86 12.65
C GLY A 245 -3.41 -1.68 11.64
N VAL A 246 -4.56 -2.24 11.98
CA VAL A 246 -5.71 -2.43 11.08
C VAL A 246 -6.32 -1.11 10.59
N GLU A 247 -6.57 -0.16 11.49
CA GLU A 247 -7.17 1.13 11.14
C GLU A 247 -6.25 2.00 10.27
N ALA A 248 -4.93 1.92 10.50
CA ALA A 248 -3.95 2.58 9.64
C ALA A 248 -3.99 1.98 8.22
N ALA A 249 -4.12 0.66 8.10
CA ALA A 249 -4.27 -0.01 6.81
C ALA A 249 -5.62 0.30 6.13
N ARG A 250 -6.72 0.38 6.88
CA ARG A 250 -8.05 0.79 6.39
C ARG A 250 -7.99 2.18 5.77
N ASN A 251 -7.43 3.15 6.50
CA ASN A 251 -7.23 4.51 6.01
C ASN A 251 -6.28 4.53 4.80
N ALA A 252 -5.20 3.74 4.80
CA ALA A 252 -4.28 3.65 3.67
C ALA A 252 -4.95 3.12 2.39
N ILE A 253 -5.83 2.11 2.50
CA ILE A 253 -6.65 1.62 1.38
C ILE A 253 -7.52 2.75 0.81
N ILE A 254 -8.19 3.52 1.68
CA ILE A 254 -9.06 4.64 1.26
C ILE A 254 -8.25 5.72 0.54
N THR A 255 -7.14 6.16 1.13
CA THR A 255 -6.31 7.24 0.56
C THR A 255 -5.63 6.83 -0.74
N GLU A 256 -5.11 5.60 -0.82
CA GLU A 256 -4.43 5.11 -2.02
C GLU A 256 -5.44 4.85 -3.15
N SER A 257 -6.59 4.25 -2.85
CA SER A 257 -7.64 4.04 -3.87
C SER A 257 -8.16 5.37 -4.42
N LYS A 258 -8.38 6.36 -3.54
CA LYS A 258 -8.74 7.71 -3.97
C LYS A 258 -7.66 8.35 -4.84
N LYS A 259 -6.38 8.32 -4.42
CA LYS A 259 -5.24 8.86 -5.18
C LYS A 259 -5.17 8.27 -6.59
N VAL A 260 -5.36 6.95 -6.74
CA VAL A 260 -5.34 6.26 -8.04
C VAL A 260 -6.49 6.69 -8.97
N LEU A 261 -7.66 7.05 -8.42
CA LEU A 261 -8.82 7.55 -9.16
C LEU A 261 -8.67 9.04 -9.52
N ASP A 262 -8.24 9.86 -8.56
CA ASP A 262 -7.95 11.29 -8.73
C ASP A 262 -6.86 11.52 -9.80
N ASP A 263 -5.79 10.72 -9.80
CA ASP A 263 -4.71 10.75 -10.80
C ASP A 263 -5.21 10.47 -12.24
N GLN A 264 -6.35 9.79 -12.39
CA GLN A 264 -6.99 9.52 -13.70
C GLN A 264 -8.09 10.54 -14.06
N LYS A 265 -8.33 11.54 -13.20
CA LYS A 265 -9.44 12.51 -13.28
C LYS A 265 -10.79 11.79 -13.36
N ILE A 266 -11.00 10.85 -12.43
CA ILE A 266 -12.26 10.13 -12.27
C ILE A 266 -12.77 10.38 -10.86
N GLU A 267 -13.88 11.12 -10.77
CA GLU A 267 -14.50 11.43 -9.49
C GLU A 267 -15.42 10.27 -9.07
N VAL A 268 -15.02 9.57 -8.00
CA VAL A 268 -15.84 8.58 -7.31
C VAL A 268 -16.02 9.05 -5.87
N ASP A 269 -17.25 9.02 -5.34
CA ASP A 269 -17.50 9.41 -3.95
C ASP A 269 -16.70 8.50 -2.98
N ILE A 270 -16.00 9.13 -2.04
CA ILE A 270 -15.16 8.47 -1.04
C ILE A 270 -15.93 7.42 -0.22
N ARG A 271 -17.25 7.55 -0.05
CA ARG A 271 -18.12 6.60 0.65
C ARG A 271 -18.05 5.19 0.05
N HIS A 272 -17.93 5.07 -1.27
CA HIS A 272 -17.79 3.77 -1.93
C HIS A 272 -16.43 3.13 -1.58
N ASN A 273 -15.35 3.93 -1.60
CA ASN A 273 -14.01 3.48 -1.21
C ASN A 273 -13.92 3.13 0.29
N MET A 274 -14.63 3.87 1.16
CA MET A 274 -14.77 3.56 2.57
C MET A 274 -15.45 2.20 2.78
N LEU A 275 -16.60 1.96 2.13
CA LEU A 275 -17.33 0.70 2.25
C LEU A 275 -16.48 -0.52 1.84
N VAL A 276 -15.69 -0.39 0.77
CA VAL A 276 -14.76 -1.45 0.34
C VAL A 276 -13.62 -1.63 1.35
N ALA A 277 -12.99 -0.56 1.81
CA ALA A 277 -11.91 -0.64 2.80
C ALA A 277 -12.38 -1.26 4.12
N ASP A 278 -13.55 -0.86 4.62
CA ASP A 278 -14.18 -1.40 5.82
C ASP A 278 -14.40 -2.91 5.68
N GLN A 279 -14.99 -3.35 4.55
CA GLN A 279 -15.24 -4.77 4.28
C GLN A 279 -13.94 -5.58 4.10
N MET A 280 -12.87 -4.98 3.59
CA MET A 280 -11.54 -5.60 3.51
C MET A 280 -10.86 -5.76 4.88
N THR A 281 -11.18 -4.91 5.86
CA THR A 281 -10.54 -4.90 7.19
C THR A 281 -11.40 -5.45 8.33
N VAL A 282 -12.71 -5.66 8.13
CA VAL A 282 -13.71 -6.04 9.15
C VAL A 282 -13.32 -7.21 10.05
N THR A 283 -12.46 -8.11 9.58
CA THR A 283 -12.05 -9.30 10.35
C THR A 283 -10.76 -9.13 11.17
N GLY A 284 -10.26 -7.90 11.31
CA GLY A 284 -8.99 -7.60 12.00
C GLY A 284 -7.74 -7.94 11.18
N ALA A 285 -7.90 -8.47 9.97
CA ALA A 285 -6.84 -8.73 9.00
C ALA A 285 -7.31 -8.32 7.61
N ILE A 286 -6.41 -7.76 6.78
CA ILE A 286 -6.72 -7.40 5.39
C ILE A 286 -7.05 -8.66 4.60
N ARG A 287 -8.21 -8.65 3.93
CA ARG A 287 -8.63 -9.69 2.97
C ARG A 287 -8.79 -9.10 1.59
N SER A 288 -8.49 -9.91 0.57
CA SER A 288 -8.80 -9.59 -0.82
C SER A 288 -10.30 -9.68 -1.08
N VAL A 289 -10.82 -9.00 -2.11
CA VAL A 289 -12.23 -9.09 -2.47
C VAL A 289 -12.57 -10.41 -3.19
N GLY A 290 -11.63 -10.97 -3.96
CA GLY A 290 -11.80 -12.21 -4.72
C GLY A 290 -11.87 -13.51 -3.90
N ARG A 291 -11.78 -14.67 -4.59
CA ARG A 291 -12.03 -16.01 -4.00
C ARG A 291 -11.24 -16.33 -2.72
N HIS A 292 -10.00 -15.89 -2.58
CA HIS A 292 -9.16 -16.24 -1.43
C HIS A 292 -9.48 -15.42 -0.16
N GLY A 293 -10.30 -14.37 -0.27
CA GLY A 293 -10.58 -13.40 0.79
C GLY A 293 -12.05 -13.36 1.19
N ILE A 294 -12.75 -12.28 0.82
CA ILE A 294 -14.14 -12.02 1.21
C ILE A 294 -15.10 -13.00 0.53
N SER A 295 -14.99 -13.17 -0.80
CA SER A 295 -16.01 -13.90 -1.56
C SER A 295 -16.03 -15.41 -1.29
N GLY A 296 -14.87 -16.08 -1.22
CA GLY A 296 -14.79 -17.51 -0.89
C GLY A 296 -14.92 -17.84 0.60
N LYS A 297 -15.05 -16.84 1.48
CA LYS A 297 -15.31 -17.02 2.92
C LYS A 297 -16.70 -16.50 3.35
N LYS A 298 -17.63 -16.36 2.40
CA LYS A 298 -19.06 -16.17 2.73
C LYS A 298 -19.58 -17.38 3.50
N GLY A 299 -20.52 -17.16 4.42
CA GLY A 299 -21.11 -18.23 5.23
C GLY A 299 -21.90 -19.24 4.41
N SER A 300 -22.70 -18.78 3.44
CA SER A 300 -23.45 -19.67 2.56
C SER A 300 -22.54 -20.53 1.67
N VAL A 301 -22.93 -21.79 1.48
CA VAL A 301 -22.32 -22.75 0.53
C VAL A 301 -22.70 -22.36 -0.90
N LEU A 302 -23.98 -22.07 -1.15
CA LEU A 302 -24.50 -21.70 -2.46
C LEU A 302 -23.84 -20.41 -2.97
N ALA A 303 -23.67 -19.41 -2.12
CA ALA A 303 -23.02 -18.14 -2.47
C ALA A 303 -21.51 -18.27 -2.74
N ARG A 304 -20.83 -19.25 -2.13
CA ARG A 304 -19.44 -19.61 -2.47
C ARG A 304 -19.40 -20.35 -3.82
N ALA A 305 -20.21 -21.39 -3.96
CA ALA A 305 -20.26 -22.26 -5.13
C ALA A 305 -20.68 -21.53 -6.42
N ALA A 306 -21.54 -20.51 -6.31
CA ALA A 306 -21.95 -19.66 -7.42
C ALA A 306 -20.93 -18.58 -7.82
N PHE A 307 -19.89 -18.34 -7.00
CA PHE A 307 -18.85 -17.36 -7.29
C PHE A 307 -17.67 -17.97 -8.06
N GLU A 308 -17.07 -19.05 -7.54
CA GLU A 308 -15.99 -19.79 -8.19
C GLU A 308 -15.88 -21.20 -7.57
N GLU A 309 -15.14 -22.13 -8.19
CA GLU A 309 -14.83 -23.48 -7.63
C GLU A 309 -16.04 -24.30 -7.12
N THR A 310 -17.18 -24.23 -7.82
CA THR A 310 -18.47 -24.86 -7.48
C THR A 310 -18.37 -26.30 -6.94
N GLU A 311 -17.69 -27.19 -7.66
CA GLU A 311 -17.54 -28.60 -7.32
C GLU A 311 -16.88 -28.78 -5.94
N LYS A 312 -15.76 -28.09 -5.70
CA LYS A 312 -15.01 -28.19 -4.43
C LYS A 312 -15.85 -27.71 -3.25
N HIS A 313 -16.58 -26.60 -3.41
CA HIS A 313 -17.40 -26.05 -2.34
C HIS A 313 -18.57 -26.98 -1.99
N ILE A 314 -19.27 -27.54 -2.98
CA ILE A 314 -20.39 -28.46 -2.75
C ILE A 314 -19.91 -29.78 -2.14
N LEU A 315 -18.83 -30.38 -2.67
CA LEU A 315 -18.28 -31.62 -2.11
C LEU A 315 -17.78 -31.43 -0.67
N THR A 316 -17.09 -30.32 -0.38
CA THR A 316 -16.60 -30.03 0.98
C THR A 316 -17.76 -29.82 1.94
N ALA A 317 -18.79 -29.06 1.55
CA ALA A 317 -19.99 -28.87 2.35
C ALA A 317 -20.73 -30.18 2.62
N ALA A 318 -20.85 -31.06 1.62
CA ALA A 318 -21.48 -32.37 1.78
C ALA A 318 -20.71 -33.29 2.74
N ILE A 319 -19.37 -33.30 2.68
CA ILE A 319 -18.51 -34.06 3.61
C ILE A 319 -18.61 -33.50 5.04
N MET A 320 -18.72 -32.17 5.19
CA MET A 320 -18.78 -31.50 6.48
C MET A 320 -20.21 -31.39 7.06
N SER A 321 -21.23 -31.89 6.35
CA SER A 321 -22.65 -31.72 6.67
C SER A 321 -23.05 -30.25 6.90
N GLU A 322 -22.51 -29.34 6.08
CA GLU A 322 -22.72 -27.89 6.20
C GLU A 322 -24.13 -27.49 5.73
N THR A 323 -24.83 -26.69 6.55
CA THR A 323 -26.20 -26.22 6.27
C THR A 323 -26.20 -24.77 5.78
N ASP A 324 -26.91 -24.49 4.69
CA ASP A 324 -27.05 -23.13 4.16
C ASP A 324 -28.31 -22.42 4.73
N PRO A 325 -28.19 -21.26 5.38
CA PRO A 325 -29.32 -20.57 6.00
C PRO A 325 -30.12 -19.67 5.04
N LEU A 326 -29.71 -19.53 3.76
CA LEU A 326 -30.40 -18.72 2.74
C LEU A 326 -30.64 -17.24 3.14
N ILE A 327 -29.66 -16.62 3.81
CA ILE A 327 -29.77 -15.23 4.30
C ILE A 327 -29.32 -14.22 3.24
N GLY A 328 -28.44 -14.62 2.33
CA GLY A 328 -27.85 -13.74 1.33
C GLY A 328 -28.67 -13.61 0.04
N VAL A 329 -28.30 -12.60 -0.75
CA VAL A 329 -28.96 -12.26 -2.03
C VAL A 329 -28.81 -13.40 -3.06
N VAL A 330 -27.63 -14.02 -3.13
CA VAL A 330 -27.31 -15.05 -4.15
C VAL A 330 -28.08 -16.34 -3.89
N GLU A 331 -28.13 -16.79 -2.64
CA GLU A 331 -28.89 -17.97 -2.23
C GLU A 331 -30.36 -17.88 -2.61
N ASN A 332 -31.00 -16.76 -2.26
CA ASN A 332 -32.42 -16.54 -2.50
C ASN A 332 -32.74 -16.50 -4.00
N ILE A 333 -31.89 -15.88 -4.83
CA ILE A 333 -32.05 -15.90 -6.29
C ILE A 333 -31.97 -17.33 -6.84
N ILE A 334 -31.02 -18.16 -6.37
CA ILE A 334 -30.86 -19.55 -6.83
C ILE A 334 -32.07 -20.42 -6.47
N VAL A 335 -32.65 -20.23 -5.28
CA VAL A 335 -33.80 -21.00 -4.78
C VAL A 335 -35.14 -20.44 -5.27
N GLY A 336 -35.17 -19.21 -5.82
CA GLY A 336 -36.39 -18.54 -6.28
C GLY A 336 -37.16 -17.80 -5.19
N LEU A 337 -36.51 -17.47 -4.08
CA LEU A 337 -37.04 -16.69 -2.98
C LEU A 337 -36.81 -15.17 -3.20
N PRO A 338 -37.65 -14.29 -2.62
CA PRO A 338 -37.41 -12.84 -2.68
C PRO A 338 -36.11 -12.47 -1.98
N ILE A 339 -35.36 -11.54 -2.56
CA ILE A 339 -34.09 -11.07 -1.98
C ILE A 339 -34.33 -10.18 -0.76
N PRO A 340 -33.56 -10.30 0.34
CA PRO A 340 -33.70 -9.46 1.53
C PRO A 340 -32.98 -8.11 1.35
N MET A 341 -33.35 -7.39 0.29
CA MET A 341 -32.76 -6.10 -0.11
C MET A 341 -33.78 -5.28 -0.90
N GLY A 342 -33.70 -3.95 -0.83
CA GLY A 342 -34.67 -3.05 -1.46
C GLY A 342 -36.09 -3.31 -0.96
N THR A 343 -37.03 -3.47 -1.89
CA THR A 343 -38.46 -3.71 -1.57
C THR A 343 -38.72 -5.00 -0.82
N GLY A 344 -37.84 -6.00 -0.92
CA GLY A 344 -37.96 -7.26 -0.16
C GLY A 344 -37.70 -7.12 1.35
N THR A 345 -37.24 -5.95 1.80
CA THR A 345 -36.98 -5.65 3.23
C THR A 345 -38.24 -5.18 3.98
N VAL A 346 -39.34 -4.87 3.28
CA VAL A 346 -40.53 -4.24 3.87
C VAL A 346 -41.65 -5.24 4.10
N GLU A 347 -41.95 -5.52 5.37
CA GLU A 347 -43.13 -6.30 5.75
C GLU A 347 -44.39 -5.42 5.85
N LEU A 348 -45.47 -5.82 5.16
CA LEU A 348 -46.74 -5.11 5.18
C LEU A 348 -47.73 -5.77 6.13
N ARG A 349 -48.18 -5.03 7.15
CA ARG A 349 -49.25 -5.45 8.07
C ARG A 349 -50.51 -4.61 7.87
N TYR A 350 -51.52 -5.19 7.25
CA TYR A 350 -52.85 -4.58 7.15
C TYR A 350 -53.74 -4.99 8.33
N SER A 351 -54.29 -4.00 9.02
CA SER A 351 -55.31 -4.19 10.07
C SER A 351 -56.63 -3.60 9.56
N PRO A 352 -57.60 -4.44 9.11
CA PRO A 352 -58.89 -3.93 8.66
C PRO A 352 -59.63 -3.26 9.83
N LYS A 353 -60.14 -2.05 9.58
CA LYS A 353 -61.16 -1.46 10.48
C LYS A 353 -62.46 -2.23 10.26
N LYS A 354 -63.01 -2.79 11.34
CA LYS A 354 -64.39 -3.29 11.39
C LYS A 354 -65.37 -2.13 11.37
#